data_AF-A0A9W4DC20-F1
#
_entry.id   AF-A0A9W4DC20-F1
#
_cell.length_a   1.000
_cell.length_b   1.000
_cell.length_c   1.000
_cell.angle_alpha   90.00
_cell.angle_beta   90.00
_cell.angle_gamma   90.00
#
_symmetry.space_group_name_H-M   'P 1'
#
loop_
_entity.id
_entity.type
_entity.pdbx_description
1 polymer ?
#
loop_
_entity_poly.entity_id
_entity_poly.type
_entity_poly.pdbx_seq_one_letter_code
_entity_poly.pdbx_strand_id
1 'polypeptide(L)'
;MIQEAIEALNNTDPEVLDRNPPLHFDLLRLQLIELIRAHNSNPIGDITPALQFAADQLAPRAPTNSRFMEDMEKTMALLVFPPDKLDSTLANLLDPSLRKVVAENVNMAILVSQKSRREASIRSLVRLRAWAEEKARSQKIELPPSLKLELDDKKQEICLSEPMAI
;
A
#
# COMPACT_ATOMS: atom_id res chain seq x y z
N MET A 1 -9.29 -11.85 -2.73
CA MET A 1 -7.95 -12.49 -2.97
C MET A 1 -6.85 -11.42 -3.09
N ILE A 2 -5.56 -11.79 -3.16
CA ILE A 2 -4.43 -10.82 -3.28
C ILE A 2 -4.61 -9.84 -4.44
N GLN A 3 -5.22 -10.27 -5.55
CA GLN A 3 -5.57 -9.41 -6.68
C GLN A 3 -6.43 -8.19 -6.28
N GLU A 4 -7.48 -8.41 -5.49
CA GLU A 4 -8.32 -7.32 -4.95
C GLU A 4 -7.52 -6.38 -4.04
N ALA A 5 -6.53 -6.91 -3.32
CA ALA A 5 -5.68 -6.09 -2.46
C ALA A 5 -4.71 -5.22 -3.28
N ILE A 6 -4.20 -5.72 -4.41
CA ILE A 6 -3.38 -4.95 -5.36
C ILE A 6 -4.23 -3.84 -6.01
N GLU A 7 -5.47 -4.16 -6.40
CA GLU A 7 -6.40 -3.16 -6.96
C GLU A 7 -6.78 -2.10 -5.93
N ALA A 8 -7.11 -2.50 -4.71
CA ALA A 8 -7.37 -1.57 -3.60
C ALA A 8 -6.15 -0.70 -3.25
N LEU A 9 -4.94 -1.26 -3.35
CA LEU A 9 -3.70 -0.51 -3.19
C LEU A 9 -3.55 0.56 -4.28
N ASN A 10 -3.74 0.18 -5.55
CA ASN A 10 -3.68 1.13 -6.68
C ASN A 10 -4.75 2.22 -6.58
N ASN A 11 -5.95 1.89 -6.07
CA ASN A 11 -7.00 2.87 -5.81
C ASN A 11 -6.63 3.85 -4.68
N THR A 12 -5.84 3.39 -3.69
CA THR A 12 -5.44 4.19 -2.54
C THR A 12 -4.25 5.10 -2.87
N ASP A 13 -3.25 4.56 -3.56
CA ASP A 13 -2.07 5.30 -3.98
C ASP A 13 -1.51 4.69 -5.29
N PRO A 14 -1.90 5.23 -6.45
CA PRO A 14 -1.54 4.66 -7.75
C PRO A 14 -0.04 4.72 -8.04
N GLU A 15 0.70 5.61 -7.36
CA GLU A 15 2.15 5.77 -7.58
C GLU A 15 3.01 4.90 -6.64
N VAL A 16 2.42 4.25 -5.62
CA VAL A 16 3.21 3.48 -4.64
C VAL A 16 3.95 2.32 -5.28
N LEU A 17 3.32 1.62 -6.22
CA LEU A 17 3.94 0.49 -6.93
C LEU A 17 5.00 0.95 -7.94
N ASP A 18 4.80 2.10 -8.58
CA ASP A 18 5.78 2.68 -9.51
C ASP A 18 7.03 3.20 -8.78
N ARG A 19 6.83 3.79 -7.60
CA ARG A 19 7.93 4.28 -6.75
C ARG A 19 8.72 3.16 -6.08
N ASN A 20 8.16 1.96 -5.98
CA ASN A 20 8.80 0.81 -5.33
C ASN A 20 8.66 -0.49 -6.14
N PRO A 21 9.47 -0.65 -7.21
CA PRO A 21 9.48 -1.87 -8.03
C PRO A 21 9.73 -3.17 -7.24
N PRO A 22 10.60 -3.21 -6.22
CA PRO A 22 10.75 -4.38 -5.34
C PRO A 22 9.46 -4.80 -4.64
N LEU A 23 8.71 -3.85 -4.07
CA LEU A 23 7.44 -4.15 -3.41
C LEU A 23 6.41 -4.73 -4.39
N HIS A 24 6.37 -4.16 -5.60
CA HIS A 24 5.46 -4.65 -6.63
C HIS A 24 5.81 -6.09 -7.04
N PHE A 25 7.11 -6.41 -7.18
CA PHE A 25 7.56 -7.77 -7.43
C PHE A 25 7.19 -8.72 -6.29
N ASP A 26 7.40 -8.33 -5.03
CA ASP A 26 7.05 -9.14 -3.85
C ASP A 26 5.54 -9.47 -3.81
N LEU A 27 4.68 -8.52 -4.19
CA LEU A 27 3.23 -8.73 -4.30
C LEU A 27 2.85 -9.74 -5.39
N LEU A 28 3.45 -9.62 -6.59
CA LEU A 28 3.23 -10.56 -7.69
C LEU A 28 3.73 -11.96 -7.33
N ARG A 29 4.90 -12.04 -6.69
CA ARG A 29 5.45 -13.30 -6.19
C ARG A 29 4.54 -13.94 -5.15
N LEU A 30 3.99 -13.17 -4.23
CA LEU A 30 3.04 -13.68 -3.23
C LEU A 30 1.77 -14.22 -3.89
N GLN A 31 1.26 -13.55 -4.92
CA GLN A 31 0.13 -14.04 -5.71
C GLN A 31 0.44 -15.38 -6.39
N LEU A 32 1.63 -15.52 -6.98
CA LEU A 32 2.07 -16.80 -7.56
C LEU A 32 2.15 -17.91 -6.50
N ILE A 33 2.71 -17.62 -5.33
CA ILE A 33 2.79 -18.58 -4.20
C ILE A 33 1.40 -19.05 -3.77
N GLU A 34 0.40 -18.16 -3.72
CA GLU A 34 -0.97 -18.55 -3.38
C GLU A 34 -1.62 -19.43 -4.46
N LEU A 35 -1.34 -19.17 -5.74
CA LEU A 35 -1.79 -20.07 -6.83
C LEU A 35 -1.16 -21.46 -6.70
N ILE A 36 0.13 -21.52 -6.38
CA ILE A 36 0.85 -22.79 -6.14
C ILE A 36 0.28 -23.52 -4.92
N ARG A 37 -0.01 -22.81 -3.83
CA ARG A 37 -0.63 -23.36 -2.63
C ARG A 37 -2.02 -23.95 -2.92
N ALA A 38 -2.82 -23.27 -3.74
CA ALA A 38 -4.13 -23.75 -4.15
C ALA A 38 -4.02 -25.04 -4.97
N HIS A 39 -3.07 -25.13 -5.90
CA HIS A 39 -2.79 -26.33 -6.68
C HIS A 39 -2.29 -27.49 -5.81
N ASN A 40 -1.33 -27.25 -4.90
CA ASN A 40 -0.84 -28.27 -3.98
C ASN A 40 -1.94 -28.84 -3.06
N SER A 41 -2.98 -28.05 -2.76
CA SER A 41 -4.13 -28.49 -1.95
C SER A 41 -5.14 -29.31 -2.76
N ASN A 42 -5.15 -29.18 -4.09
CA ASN A 42 -5.99 -29.95 -5.01
C ASN A 42 -5.19 -30.39 -6.24
N PRO A 43 -4.48 -31.53 -6.17
CA PRO A 43 -3.54 -31.98 -7.21
C PRO A 43 -4.16 -32.32 -8.56
N ILE A 44 -5.50 -32.42 -8.64
CA ILE A 44 -6.25 -32.63 -9.89
C ILE A 44 -6.53 -31.26 -10.57
N GLY A 45 -6.26 -30.16 -9.87
CA GLY A 45 -6.46 -28.80 -10.38
C GLY A 45 -5.45 -28.42 -11.45
N ASP A 46 -5.88 -27.53 -12.35
CA ASP A 46 -5.05 -27.02 -13.42
C ASP A 46 -3.99 -26.05 -12.87
N ILE A 47 -2.72 -26.27 -13.22
CA ILE A 47 -1.59 -25.38 -12.88
C ILE A 47 -1.37 -24.28 -13.92
N THR A 48 -2.01 -24.40 -15.09
CA THR A 48 -1.90 -23.44 -16.20
C THR A 48 -2.09 -21.98 -15.76
N PRO A 49 -3.05 -21.62 -14.87
CA PRO A 49 -3.21 -20.24 -14.42
C PRO A 49 -1.97 -19.67 -13.70
N ALA A 50 -1.27 -20.50 -12.92
CA ALA A 50 -0.06 -20.08 -12.22
C ALA A 50 1.11 -19.85 -13.20
N LEU A 51 1.25 -20.74 -14.19
CA LEU A 51 2.27 -20.63 -15.23
C LEU A 51 2.03 -19.43 -16.15
N GLN A 52 0.78 -19.23 -16.58
CA GLN A 52 0.35 -18.09 -17.37
C GLN A 52 0.66 -16.78 -16.63
N PHE A 53 0.30 -16.69 -15.35
CA PHE A 53 0.58 -15.52 -14.53
C PHE A 53 2.08 -15.24 -14.38
N ALA A 54 2.88 -16.28 -14.14
CA ALA A 54 4.33 -16.14 -14.06
C ALA A 54 4.94 -15.64 -15.38
N ALA A 55 4.46 -16.15 -16.52
CA ALA A 55 4.91 -15.73 -17.84
C ALA A 55 4.50 -14.29 -18.18
N ASP A 56 3.26 -13.90 -17.89
CA ASP A 56 2.71 -12.62 -18.30
C ASP A 56 3.20 -11.47 -17.39
N GLN A 57 3.32 -11.71 -16.08
CA GLN A 57 3.58 -10.64 -15.10
C GLN A 57 5.00 -10.66 -14.52
N LEU A 58 5.55 -11.84 -14.20
CA LEU A 58 6.87 -11.96 -13.56
C LEU A 58 8.01 -12.02 -14.59
N ALA A 59 7.85 -12.74 -15.70
CA ALA A 59 8.93 -12.95 -16.67
C ALA A 59 9.48 -11.63 -17.28
N PRO A 60 8.67 -10.61 -17.61
CA PRO A 60 9.20 -9.33 -18.11
C PRO A 60 10.02 -8.56 -17.06
N ARG A 61 9.78 -8.82 -15.77
CA ARG A 61 10.39 -8.10 -14.64
C ARG A 61 11.58 -8.84 -14.04
N ALA A 62 11.64 -10.17 -14.14
CA ALA A 62 12.72 -11.00 -13.64
C ALA A 62 14.14 -10.58 -14.11
N PRO A 63 14.40 -10.23 -15.39
CA PRO A 63 15.75 -9.88 -15.83
C PRO A 63 16.21 -8.49 -15.36
N THR A 64 15.34 -7.67 -14.77
CA THR A 64 15.71 -6.33 -14.29
C THR A 64 16.60 -6.36 -13.05
N ASN A 65 16.57 -7.46 -12.28
CA ASN A 65 17.36 -7.60 -11.06
C ASN A 65 17.69 -9.07 -10.79
N SER A 66 18.97 -9.38 -10.55
CA SER A 66 19.44 -10.73 -10.18
C SER A 66 18.68 -11.32 -9.00
N ARG A 67 18.28 -10.50 -8.02
CA ARG A 67 17.50 -10.95 -6.87
C ARG A 67 16.10 -11.44 -7.27
N PHE A 68 15.45 -10.75 -8.21
CA PHE A 68 14.11 -11.13 -8.67
C PHE A 68 14.15 -12.46 -9.41
N MET A 69 15.22 -12.70 -10.20
CA MET A 69 15.45 -13.98 -10.85
C MET A 69 15.60 -15.10 -9.82
N GLU A 70 16.47 -14.94 -8.82
CA GLU A 70 16.68 -15.95 -7.78
C GLU A 70 15.40 -16.23 -6.98
N ASP A 71 14.65 -15.18 -6.65
CA ASP A 71 13.38 -15.31 -5.93
C ASP A 71 12.31 -16.01 -6.78
N MET A 72 12.30 -15.78 -8.10
CA MET A 72 11.42 -16.46 -9.06
C MET A 72 11.79 -17.94 -9.22
N GLU A 73 13.08 -18.25 -9.38
CA GLU A 73 13.58 -19.62 -9.46
C GLU A 73 13.18 -20.45 -8.23
N LYS A 74 13.34 -19.86 -7.02
CA LYS A 74 12.90 -20.49 -5.77
C LYS A 74 11.39 -20.73 -5.75
N THR A 75 10.59 -19.77 -6.21
CA THR A 75 9.14 -19.93 -6.26
C THR A 75 8.71 -20.97 -7.31
N MET A 76 9.38 -21.05 -8.46
CA MET A 76 9.12 -22.07 -9.48
C MET A 76 9.58 -23.46 -9.05
N ALA A 77 10.64 -23.56 -8.23
CA ALA A 77 11.06 -24.83 -7.64
C ALA A 77 9.95 -25.48 -6.80
N LEU A 78 9.05 -24.69 -6.18
CA LEU A 78 7.90 -25.20 -5.42
C LEU A 78 6.91 -26.01 -6.28
N LEU A 79 6.94 -25.85 -7.61
CA LEU A 79 6.12 -26.65 -8.54
C LEU A 79 6.74 -28.01 -8.85
N VAL A 80 8.07 -28.08 -8.84
CA VAL A 80 8.83 -29.28 -9.22
C VAL A 80 8.99 -30.22 -8.03
N PHE A 81 9.18 -29.66 -6.84
CA PHE A 81 9.43 -30.43 -5.63
C PHE A 81 8.13 -30.63 -4.82
N PRO A 82 7.77 -31.89 -4.48
CA PRO A 82 6.64 -32.15 -3.60
C PRO A 82 6.90 -31.58 -2.20
N PRO A 83 5.84 -31.18 -1.47
CA PRO A 83 5.95 -30.50 -0.18
C PRO A 83 6.77 -31.29 0.86
N ASP A 84 6.73 -32.61 0.80
CA ASP A 84 7.43 -33.51 1.73
C ASP A 84 8.96 -33.54 1.55
N LYS A 85 9.48 -33.01 0.42
CA LYS A 85 10.91 -32.98 0.10
C LYS A 85 11.48 -31.57 -0.03
N LEU A 86 10.72 -30.56 0.40
CA LEU A 86 11.19 -29.17 0.35
C LEU A 86 12.25 -28.93 1.41
N ASP A 87 13.31 -28.23 1.02
CA ASP A 87 14.24 -27.66 1.99
C ASP A 87 13.51 -26.62 2.86
N SER A 88 13.98 -26.43 4.09
CA SER A 88 13.43 -25.50 5.08
C SER A 88 13.22 -24.09 4.52
N THR A 89 14.11 -23.63 3.65
CA THR A 89 14.05 -22.32 3.00
C THR A 89 12.88 -22.20 2.02
N LEU A 90 12.59 -23.26 1.26
CA LEU A 90 11.47 -23.34 0.34
C LEU A 90 10.14 -23.56 1.07
N ALA A 91 10.15 -24.36 2.14
CA ALA A 91 8.98 -24.56 2.98
C ALA A 91 8.48 -23.26 3.61
N ASN A 92 9.40 -22.36 4.02
CA ASN A 92 9.07 -21.04 4.54
C ASN A 92 8.32 -20.16 3.52
N LEU A 93 8.55 -20.33 2.22
CA LEU A 93 7.81 -19.59 1.19
C LEU A 93 6.32 -19.99 1.15
N LEU A 94 6.01 -21.21 1.58
CA LEU A 94 4.63 -21.69 1.73
C LEU A 94 4.05 -21.35 3.10
N ASP A 95 4.75 -20.64 3.98
CA ASP A 95 4.18 -20.26 5.27
C ASP A 95 3.18 -19.09 5.12
N PRO A 96 1.97 -19.15 5.72
CA PRO A 96 1.00 -18.05 5.69
C PRO A 96 1.51 -16.73 6.29
N SER A 97 2.53 -16.77 7.15
CA SER A 97 3.18 -15.59 7.73
C SER A 97 3.81 -14.68 6.69
N LEU A 98 4.20 -15.20 5.52
CA LEU A 98 4.72 -14.39 4.42
C LEU A 98 3.73 -13.30 4.00
N ARG A 99 2.42 -13.57 4.03
CA ARG A 99 1.40 -12.56 3.74
C ARG A 99 1.44 -11.39 4.73
N LYS A 100 1.71 -11.68 6.01
CA LYS A 100 1.80 -10.64 7.06
C LYS A 100 3.01 -9.74 6.81
N VAL A 101 4.16 -10.33 6.50
CA VAL A 101 5.39 -9.58 6.19
C VAL A 101 5.20 -8.68 4.96
N VAL A 102 4.60 -9.20 3.89
CA VAL A 102 4.32 -8.38 2.70
C VAL A 102 3.30 -7.29 3.02
N ALA A 103 2.27 -7.57 3.82
CA ALA A 103 1.30 -6.56 4.25
C ALA A 103 1.95 -5.45 5.10
N GLU A 104 2.89 -5.79 5.97
CA GLU A 104 3.69 -4.82 6.73
C GLU A 104 4.51 -3.94 5.79
N ASN A 105 5.17 -4.53 4.78
CA ASN A 105 5.93 -3.79 3.77
C ASN A 105 5.05 -2.83 2.95
N VAL A 106 3.85 -3.28 2.55
CA VAL A 106 2.86 -2.43 1.87
C VAL A 106 2.44 -1.27 2.76
N ASN A 107 2.07 -1.55 4.02
CA ASN A 107 1.68 -0.51 4.98
C ASN A 107 2.79 0.53 5.17
N MET A 108 4.04 0.08 5.27
CA MET A 108 5.19 0.98 5.38
C MET A 108 5.36 1.84 4.13
N ALA A 109 5.23 1.27 2.93
CA ALA A 109 5.33 2.04 1.69
C ALA A 109 4.24 3.11 1.57
N ILE A 110 2.99 2.77 1.91
CA ILE A 110 1.87 3.73 1.95
C ILE A 110 2.14 4.83 2.99
N LEU A 111 2.61 4.46 4.19
CA LEU A 111 2.89 5.44 5.24
C LEU A 111 4.00 6.41 4.81
N VAL A 112 5.04 5.92 4.15
CA VAL A 112 6.13 6.77 3.64
C VAL A 112 5.62 7.72 2.56
N SER A 113 4.82 7.25 1.60
CA SER A 113 4.26 8.11 0.54
C SER A 113 3.34 9.19 1.12
N GLN A 114 2.48 8.84 2.07
CA GLN A 114 1.55 9.78 2.70
C GLN A 114 2.24 10.75 3.68
N LYS A 115 3.18 10.27 4.51
CA LYS A 115 3.91 11.13 5.47
C LYS A 115 4.71 12.20 4.75
N SER A 116 5.37 11.86 3.63
CA SER A 116 6.09 12.84 2.83
C SER A 116 5.19 13.99 2.37
N ARG A 117 3.92 13.72 2.05
CA ARG A 117 2.95 14.74 1.62
C ARG A 117 2.42 15.56 2.81
N ARG A 118 2.11 14.91 3.93
CA ARG A 118 1.50 15.57 5.11
C ARG A 118 2.50 16.36 5.94
N GLU A 119 3.71 15.84 6.19
CA GLU A 119 4.72 16.56 6.99
C GLU A 119 5.17 17.85 6.29
N ALA A 120 5.37 17.82 4.98
CA ALA A 120 5.73 19.02 4.22
C ALA A 120 4.65 20.11 4.35
N SER A 121 3.37 19.73 4.31
CA SER A 121 2.23 20.64 4.46
C SER A 121 2.09 21.19 5.87
N ILE A 122 2.16 20.37 6.92
CA ILE A 122 2.07 20.85 8.30
C ILE A 122 3.25 21.79 8.61
N ARG A 123 4.48 21.42 8.21
CA ARG A 123 5.66 22.25 8.42
C ARG A 123 5.55 23.57 7.67
N SER A 124 5.03 23.59 6.44
CA SER A 124 4.84 24.83 5.68
C SER A 124 3.77 25.71 6.31
N LEU A 125 2.65 25.14 6.79
CA LEU A 125 1.60 25.87 7.51
C LEU A 125 2.12 26.48 8.82
N VAL A 126 2.92 25.74 9.59
CA VAL A 126 3.55 26.26 10.81
C VAL A 126 4.49 27.43 10.50
N ARG A 127 5.31 27.31 9.44
CA ARG A 127 6.19 28.40 8.98
C ARG A 127 5.38 29.61 8.51
N LEU A 128 4.31 29.39 7.75
CA LEU A 128 3.43 30.45 7.26
C LEU A 128 2.76 31.18 8.42
N ARG A 129 2.28 30.44 9.44
CA ARG A 129 1.71 31.01 10.66
C ARG A 129 2.74 31.90 11.37
N ALA A 130 3.95 31.40 11.60
CA ALA A 130 5.01 32.17 12.26
C ALA A 130 5.35 33.46 11.50
N TRP A 131 5.45 33.38 10.17
CA TRP A 131 5.68 34.55 9.31
C TRP A 131 4.53 35.56 9.38
N ALA A 132 3.27 35.10 9.32
CA ALA A 132 2.10 35.97 9.38
C ALA A 132 2.00 36.68 10.73
N GLU A 133 2.30 35.99 11.83
CA GLU A 133 2.32 36.59 13.16
C GLU A 133 3.41 37.66 13.30
N GLU A 134 4.61 37.40 12.76
CA GLU A 134 5.69 38.38 12.74
C GLU A 134 5.34 39.61 11.90
N LYS A 135 4.70 39.40 10.75
CA LYS A 135 4.23 40.49 9.90
C LYS A 135 3.15 41.34 10.59
N ALA A 136 2.17 40.72 11.25
CA ALA A 136 1.14 41.42 12.00
C ALA A 136 1.73 42.23 13.17
N ARG A 137 2.68 41.66 13.93
CA ARG A 137 3.42 42.39 14.98
C ARG A 137 4.18 43.59 14.42
N SER A 138 4.83 43.45 13.26
CA SER A 138 5.54 44.56 12.61
C SER A 138 4.61 45.71 12.19
N GLN A 139 3.35 45.41 11.88
CA GLN A 139 2.32 46.37 11.50
C GLN A 139 1.48 46.87 12.69
N LYS A 140 1.84 46.49 13.93
CA LYS A 140 1.11 46.81 15.17
C LYS A 140 -0.36 46.32 15.16
N ILE A 141 -0.63 45.23 14.45
CA ILE A 141 -1.93 44.55 14.50
C ILE A 141 -1.88 43.57 15.69
N GLU A 142 -2.75 43.75 16.67
CA GLU A 142 -2.84 42.84 17.81
C GLU A 142 -3.44 41.49 17.38
N LEU A 143 -2.74 40.40 17.71
CA LEU A 143 -3.20 39.04 17.43
C LEU A 143 -3.93 38.50 18.66
N PRO A 144 -5.08 37.81 18.49
CA PRO A 144 -5.74 37.15 19.60
C PRO A 144 -4.84 36.04 20.19
N PRO A 145 -4.90 35.81 21.52
CA PRO A 145 -4.06 34.83 22.22
C PRO A 145 -4.37 33.37 21.82
N SER A 146 -5.56 33.12 21.27
CA SER A 146 -5.94 31.83 20.70
C SER A 146 -6.68 32.04 19.37
N LEU A 147 -6.30 31.27 18.37
CA LEU A 147 -6.99 31.20 17.10
C LEU A 147 -7.80 29.90 17.08
N LYS A 148 -9.13 30.01 17.09
CA LYS A 148 -9.97 28.83 16.91
C LYS A 148 -9.84 28.37 15.45
N LEU A 149 -9.31 27.16 15.26
CA LEU A 149 -9.30 26.49 13.96
C LEU A 149 -10.71 25.95 13.73
N GLU A 150 -11.54 26.68 12.98
CA GLU A 150 -12.84 26.20 12.51
C GLU A 150 -12.61 25.14 11.41
N LEU A 151 -12.14 23.96 11.81
CA LEU A 151 -12.12 22.77 10.96
C LEU A 151 -13.53 22.18 10.97
N ASP A 152 -14.43 22.80 10.18
CA ASP A 152 -15.87 22.53 10.06
C ASP A 152 -16.38 21.15 10.54
N ASP A 153 -17.13 21.16 11.65
CA ASP A 153 -18.22 20.21 11.94
C ASP A 153 -19.45 20.58 11.10
N LYS A 154 -19.39 20.39 9.78
CA LYS A 154 -20.59 20.52 8.92
C LYS A 154 -21.48 19.28 9.06
N LYS A 155 -22.28 19.24 10.13
CA LYS A 155 -23.66 18.74 10.05
C LYS A 155 -24.59 19.94 10.02
N GLN A 156 -25.04 20.32 8.82
CA GLN A 156 -26.15 21.25 8.67
C GLN A 156 -27.41 20.57 9.22
N GLU A 157 -27.77 20.85 10.47
CA GLU A 157 -29.16 20.75 10.91
C GLU A 157 -29.92 21.94 10.29
N ILE A 158 -30.70 21.63 9.26
CA ILE A 158 -31.67 22.53 8.66
C ILE A 158 -32.74 22.79 9.73
N CYS A 159 -32.65 23.93 10.43
CA CYS A 159 -33.73 24.36 11.31
C CYS A 159 -34.87 24.85 10.41
N LEU A 160 -35.94 24.06 10.35
CA LEU A 160 -37.18 24.37 9.66
C LEU A 160 -37.72 25.71 10.19
N SER A 161 -37.95 26.65 9.29
CA SER A 161 -38.58 27.94 9.55
C SER A 161 -39.95 27.75 10.22
N GLU A 162 -40.15 28.33 11.41
CA GLU A 162 -41.50 28.54 11.95
C GLU A 162 -42.23 29.59 11.09
N PRO A 163 -43.53 29.41 10.81
CA PRO A 163 -44.30 30.34 9.99
C PRO A 163 -44.63 31.63 10.76
N MET A 164 -44.47 32.77 10.09
CA MET A 164 -44.98 34.06 10.55
C MET A 164 -46.49 33.97 10.83
N ALA A 165 -46.88 34.32 12.05
CA ALA A 165 -48.26 34.65 12.38
C ALA A 165 -48.67 35.94 11.63
N ILE A 166 -49.87 35.91 11.06
CA ILE A 166 -50.60 37.06 10.49
C ILE A 166 -51.12 37.93 11.64
#